data_AF-A0A1G0FM95-F1
#
_entry.id   AF-A0A1G0FM95-F1
#
_cell.length_a   1.000
_cell.length_b   1.000
_cell.length_c   1.000
_cell.angle_alpha   90.00
_cell.angle_beta   90.00
_cell.angle_gamma   90.00
#
_symmetry.space_group_name_H-M   'P 1'
#
loop_
_entity.id
_entity.type
_entity.pdbx_description
1 polymer ?
#
loop_
_entity_poly.entity_id
_entity_poly.type
_entity_poly.pdbx_seq_one_letter_code
_entity_poly.pdbx_strand_id
1 'polypeptide(L)'
;MTVNQGTEAPWPHGTGPSTSLGGASASSAPPRSAQDVDGIELAKPNCAGHALPKASKRGPKLDQRPADSSASGRLPRGEAGASLVELLVAVAISSVVLTMLGSAVFQFYSISSYGQARMAVLHDLQNAGLWLGRDASEAADFTPGGGNIYGTFDWSDSSVQFRYSYDAADNAVVREQLLGGVVQSTVTVARHIAAQGDVVFTPTGQRVSVDITATSAGVTASHTIILAMRVP
;
A
#
# COMPACT_ATOMS: atom_id res chain seq x y z
N MET A 1 44.91 -37.64 0.69
CA MET A 1 44.97 -36.23 1.13
C MET A 1 46.00 -35.54 0.27
N THR A 2 45.54 -34.86 -0.77
CA THR A 2 46.40 -34.25 -1.79
C THR A 2 46.04 -32.77 -1.84
N VAL A 3 46.97 -31.94 -1.39
CA VAL A 3 46.86 -30.48 -1.35
C VAL A 3 47.15 -29.96 -2.74
N ASN A 4 46.21 -29.26 -3.36
CA ASN A 4 46.40 -28.61 -4.66
C ASN A 4 46.44 -27.09 -4.46
N GLN A 5 47.62 -26.52 -4.64
CA GLN A 5 47.87 -25.06 -4.68
C GLN A 5 47.41 -24.56 -6.06
N GLY A 6 46.56 -23.54 -6.15
CA GLY A 6 47.01 -22.14 -6.04
C GLY A 6 47.58 -21.67 -7.38
N THR A 7 46.72 -21.25 -8.30
CA THR A 7 47.14 -20.54 -9.53
C THR A 7 46.24 -19.33 -9.73
N GLU A 8 46.75 -18.18 -9.28
CA GLU A 8 46.17 -16.86 -9.51
C GLU A 8 46.34 -16.49 -10.98
N ALA A 9 45.27 -16.03 -11.63
CA ALA A 9 45.32 -15.46 -12.97
C ALA A 9 45.24 -13.92 -12.89
N PRO A 10 46.07 -13.19 -13.67
CA PRO A 10 46.18 -11.74 -13.63
C PRO A 10 45.10 -11.03 -14.45
N TRP A 11 44.60 -9.91 -13.91
CA TRP A 11 43.74 -8.96 -14.61
C TRP A 11 44.51 -8.12 -15.63
N PRO A 12 43.94 -7.84 -16.82
CA PRO A 12 44.33 -6.66 -17.58
C PRO A 12 43.19 -5.64 -17.71
N HIS A 13 43.60 -4.39 -17.49
CA HIS A 13 42.89 -3.14 -17.66
C HIS A 13 42.31 -2.95 -19.07
N GLY A 14 41.08 -2.46 -19.14
CA GLY A 14 40.45 -1.95 -20.36
C GLY A 14 39.92 -0.54 -20.15
N THR A 15 40.75 0.45 -20.44
CA THR A 15 40.42 1.88 -20.49
C THR A 15 39.72 2.23 -21.80
N GLY A 16 38.61 2.98 -21.75
CA GLY A 16 38.14 3.76 -22.89
C GLY A 16 36.68 4.23 -22.82
N PRO A 17 36.40 5.49 -22.48
CA PRO A 17 35.10 6.11 -22.75
C PRO A 17 35.07 6.66 -24.18
N SER A 18 34.22 6.09 -25.05
CA SER A 18 33.84 6.70 -26.33
C SER A 18 32.57 7.53 -26.13
N THR A 19 32.75 8.84 -26.02
CA THR A 19 31.69 9.85 -26.04
C THR A 19 31.15 9.96 -27.47
N SER A 20 29.94 9.42 -27.73
CA SER A 20 29.20 9.73 -28.95
C SER A 20 28.14 10.79 -28.64
N LEU A 21 28.50 12.05 -28.91
CA LEU A 21 27.56 13.16 -29.02
C LEU A 21 26.97 13.17 -30.43
N GLY A 22 25.69 12.83 -30.54
CA GLY A 22 24.87 12.97 -31.74
C GLY A 22 23.46 12.51 -31.37
N GLY A 23 22.37 13.17 -31.70
CA GLY A 23 22.14 14.36 -32.49
C GLY A 23 20.69 14.76 -32.22
N ALA A 24 20.38 16.02 -32.49
CA ALA A 24 19.09 16.63 -32.26
C ALA A 24 17.97 16.06 -33.16
N SER A 25 16.74 16.32 -32.71
CA SER A 25 15.64 16.88 -33.52
C SER A 25 14.43 15.99 -33.81
N ALA A 26 13.29 16.70 -33.75
CA ALA A 26 11.92 16.39 -34.16
C ALA A 26 11.12 15.44 -33.24
N SER A 27 10.17 15.93 -32.44
CA SER A 27 8.92 16.61 -32.85
C SER A 27 8.05 15.76 -33.77
N SER A 28 7.09 15.04 -33.18
CA SER A 28 5.71 15.02 -33.67
C SER A 28 4.84 14.28 -32.65
N ALA A 29 4.18 15.05 -31.78
CA ALA A 29 3.00 14.57 -31.07
C ALA A 29 1.85 14.44 -32.08
N PRO A 30 1.19 13.27 -32.20
CA PRO A 30 -0.08 13.19 -32.91
C PRO A 30 -1.22 13.79 -32.06
N PRO A 31 -2.21 14.43 -32.71
CA PRO A 31 -3.32 15.08 -32.04
C PRO A 31 -4.25 14.07 -31.35
N ARG A 32 -4.75 14.50 -30.19
CA ARG A 32 -5.86 13.90 -29.44
C ARG A 32 -7.05 13.65 -30.35
N SER A 33 -7.33 12.39 -30.65
CA SER A 33 -8.65 11.97 -31.13
C SER A 33 -9.58 11.89 -29.92
N ALA A 34 -10.44 12.90 -29.79
CA ALA A 34 -11.62 12.84 -28.98
C ALA A 34 -12.54 11.77 -29.57
N GLN A 35 -12.46 10.55 -29.04
CA GLN A 35 -13.51 9.56 -29.22
C GLN A 35 -14.57 9.82 -28.16
N ASP A 36 -15.56 10.57 -28.62
CA ASP A 36 -16.98 10.38 -28.38
C ASP A 36 -17.30 8.91 -28.03
N VAL A 37 -17.48 8.63 -26.73
CA VAL A 37 -18.12 7.40 -26.23
C VAL A 37 -19.46 7.81 -25.65
N ASP A 38 -20.40 7.96 -26.58
CA ASP A 38 -21.82 7.87 -26.32
C ASP A 38 -22.14 6.56 -25.57
N GLY A 39 -22.86 6.70 -24.46
CA GLY A 39 -23.90 5.74 -24.08
C GLY A 39 -23.44 4.36 -23.61
N ILE A 40 -22.78 4.29 -22.44
CA ILE A 40 -22.99 3.14 -21.56
C ILE A 40 -23.98 3.58 -20.48
N GLU A 41 -25.24 3.25 -20.79
CA GLU A 41 -26.38 3.26 -19.88
C GLU A 41 -25.97 2.60 -18.56
N LEU A 42 -25.76 3.47 -17.56
CA LEU A 42 -25.45 3.11 -16.19
C LEU A 42 -26.63 2.30 -15.64
N ALA A 43 -26.52 0.97 -15.71
CA ALA A 43 -27.44 0.05 -15.07
C ALA A 43 -27.54 0.45 -13.59
N LYS A 44 -28.64 1.12 -13.25
CA LYS A 44 -28.94 1.54 -11.88
C LYS A 44 -28.87 0.30 -10.99
N PRO A 45 -27.99 0.26 -9.97
CA PRO A 45 -28.06 -0.79 -8.98
C PRO A 45 -29.44 -0.70 -8.34
N ASN A 46 -30.21 -1.75 -8.56
CA ASN A 46 -31.49 -1.98 -7.92
C ASN A 46 -31.18 -2.28 -6.43
N CYS A 47 -30.95 -1.22 -5.66
CA CYS A 47 -30.79 -1.27 -4.22
C CYS A 47 -32.17 -1.54 -3.61
N ALA A 48 -32.62 -2.79 -3.77
CA ALA A 48 -33.78 -3.33 -3.12
C ALA A 48 -33.53 -3.32 -1.61
N GLY A 49 -34.06 -2.27 -0.96
CA GLY A 49 -34.73 -2.35 0.33
C GLY A 49 -34.06 -3.18 1.41
N HIS A 50 -32.91 -2.73 1.92
CA HIS A 50 -32.57 -3.05 3.31
C HIS A 50 -33.32 -2.07 4.22
N ALA A 51 -34.45 -2.54 4.72
CA ALA A 51 -35.27 -1.86 5.71
C ALA A 51 -34.40 -1.41 6.89
N LEU A 52 -34.33 -0.09 7.07
CA LEU A 52 -33.79 0.53 8.27
C LEU A 52 -34.51 -0.04 9.51
N PRO A 53 -33.79 -0.47 10.56
CA PRO A 53 -34.42 -0.78 11.82
C PRO A 53 -35.06 0.51 12.36
N LYS A 54 -36.38 0.45 12.56
CA LYS A 54 -37.17 1.52 13.19
C LYS A 54 -36.52 1.90 14.53
N ALA A 55 -36.10 3.15 14.62
CA ALA A 55 -35.63 3.76 15.86
C ALA A 55 -36.69 3.59 16.96
N SER A 56 -36.37 2.76 17.96
CA SER A 56 -37.16 2.61 19.16
C SER A 56 -36.99 3.86 20.02
N LYS A 57 -37.93 4.80 19.87
CA LYS A 57 -38.23 5.83 20.85
C LYS A 57 -38.81 5.16 22.11
N ARG A 58 -37.95 4.79 23.06
CA ARG A 58 -38.35 4.62 24.46
C ARG A 58 -37.47 5.51 25.31
N GLY A 59 -38.00 6.69 25.60
CA GLY A 59 -37.46 7.55 26.65
C GLY A 59 -37.73 6.93 28.02
N PRO A 60 -36.83 7.10 28.99
CA PRO A 60 -37.20 7.08 30.38
C PRO A 60 -37.88 8.41 30.73
N LYS A 61 -39.15 8.30 31.13
CA LYS A 61 -39.93 9.33 31.79
C LYS A 61 -39.28 9.55 33.16
N LEU A 62 -38.42 10.56 33.27
CA LEU A 62 -37.88 10.98 34.55
C LEU A 62 -38.91 11.89 35.21
N ASP A 63 -39.37 11.42 36.37
CA ASP A 63 -40.27 12.10 37.26
C ASP A 63 -39.78 13.51 37.56
N GLN A 64 -40.63 14.49 37.22
CA GLN A 64 -40.54 15.84 37.72
C GLN A 64 -40.86 15.79 39.21
N ARG A 65 -39.83 15.67 40.04
CA ARG A 65 -39.96 15.89 41.48
C ARG A 65 -39.95 17.40 41.74
N PRO A 66 -41.00 17.97 42.34
CA PRO A 66 -41.08 19.40 42.59
C PRO A 66 -40.16 19.82 43.73
N ALA A 67 -39.55 20.99 43.52
CA ALA A 67 -39.21 22.02 44.48
C ALA A 67 -38.79 21.59 45.89
N ASP A 68 -37.49 21.67 46.16
CA ASP A 68 -37.00 22.22 47.42
C ASP A 68 -36.06 23.39 47.13
N SER A 69 -36.67 24.56 47.00
CA SER A 69 -36.04 25.85 47.22
C SER A 69 -35.62 25.94 48.69
N SER A 70 -34.36 25.65 48.99
CA SER A 70 -33.78 25.92 50.29
C SER A 70 -32.32 26.34 50.18
N ALA A 71 -32.07 27.54 50.70
CA ALA A 71 -30.79 28.12 51.06
C ALA A 71 -29.79 28.35 49.90
N SER A 72 -29.98 29.48 49.23
CA SER A 72 -28.90 30.24 48.61
C SER A 72 -27.90 30.64 49.71
N GLY A 73 -26.98 29.73 50.03
CA GLY A 73 -25.75 30.04 50.75
C GLY A 73 -24.88 30.91 49.85
N ARG A 74 -25.17 32.21 49.82
CA ARG A 74 -24.25 33.22 49.30
C ARG A 74 -23.04 33.22 50.22
N LEU A 75 -22.06 32.37 49.91
CA LEU A 75 -20.72 32.55 50.43
C LEU A 75 -20.28 33.96 49.97
N PRO A 76 -19.87 34.84 50.90
CA PRO A 76 -19.37 36.15 50.53
C PRO A 76 -18.18 35.93 49.60
N ARG A 77 -18.35 36.29 48.33
CA ARG A 77 -17.25 36.46 47.37
C ARG A 77 -16.40 37.59 47.92
N GLY A 78 -15.39 37.23 48.71
CA GLY A 78 -14.24 38.10 48.89
C GLY A 78 -13.59 38.23 47.52
N GLU A 79 -13.72 39.41 46.90
CA GLU A 79 -12.96 39.79 45.71
C GLU A 79 -11.49 39.98 46.13
N ALA A 80 -10.81 38.87 46.44
CA ALA A 80 -9.37 38.86 46.57
C ALA A 80 -8.81 38.95 45.14
N GLY A 81 -8.34 40.15 44.76
CA GLY A 81 -7.68 40.35 43.47
C GLY A 81 -6.51 39.37 43.33
N ALA A 82 -6.41 38.71 42.17
CA ALA A 82 -5.33 37.77 41.89
C ALA A 82 -3.98 38.47 42.09
N SER A 83 -3.13 37.91 42.96
CA SER A 83 -1.80 38.47 43.15
C SER A 83 -0.92 38.19 41.92
N LEU A 84 0.01 39.10 41.60
CA LEU A 84 0.93 38.92 40.47
C LEU A 84 1.71 37.60 40.57
N VAL A 85 2.08 37.20 41.79
CA VAL A 85 2.79 35.95 42.07
C VAL A 85 1.92 34.74 41.73
N GLU A 86 0.63 34.76 42.05
CA GLU A 86 -0.30 33.67 41.75
C GLU A 86 -0.49 33.48 40.25
N LEU A 87 -0.55 34.58 39.48
CA LEU A 87 -0.62 34.51 38.02
C LEU A 87 0.67 33.91 37.42
N LEU A 88 1.85 34.26 37.96
CA LEU A 88 3.13 33.72 37.50
C LEU A 88 3.21 32.21 37.78
N VAL A 89 2.78 31.77 38.95
CA VAL A 89 2.72 30.33 39.30
C VAL A 89 1.73 29.59 38.41
N ALA A 90 0.55 30.18 38.13
CA ALA A 90 -0.43 29.60 37.23
C ALA A 90 0.13 29.41 35.81
N VAL A 91 0.77 30.44 35.24
CA VAL A 91 1.39 30.36 33.91
C VAL A 91 2.52 29.32 33.88
N ALA A 92 3.35 29.26 34.93
CA ALA A 92 4.40 28.27 35.04
C ALA A 92 3.83 26.84 35.01
N ILE A 93 2.80 26.55 35.81
CA ILE A 93 2.15 25.23 35.84
C ILE A 93 1.46 24.94 34.49
N SER A 94 0.74 25.91 33.92
CA SER A 94 0.07 25.74 32.61
C SER A 94 1.07 25.40 31.50
N SER A 95 2.26 26.02 31.48
CA SER A 95 3.29 25.72 30.49
C SER A 95 3.80 24.28 30.57
N VAL A 96 3.98 23.75 31.78
CA VAL A 96 4.41 22.36 32.02
C VAL A 96 3.31 21.38 31.59
N VAL A 97 2.05 21.68 31.88
CA VAL A 97 0.93 20.82 31.45
C VAL A 97 0.81 20.83 29.92
N LEU A 98 0.94 21.99 29.28
CA LEU A 98 0.87 22.10 27.82
C LEU A 98 2.01 21.34 27.11
N THR A 99 3.23 21.35 27.64
CA THR A 99 4.33 20.58 27.05
C THR A 99 4.12 19.07 27.18
N MET A 100 3.63 18.60 28.34
CA MET A 100 3.28 17.18 28.52
C MET A 100 2.18 16.73 27.56
N LEU A 101 1.11 17.52 27.42
CA LEU A 101 0.02 17.25 26.48
C LEU A 101 0.49 17.28 25.02
N GLY A 102 1.33 18.25 24.67
CA GLY A 102 1.93 18.35 23.33
C GLY A 102 2.73 17.11 22.95
N SER A 103 3.56 16.60 23.86
CA SER A 103 4.30 15.36 23.64
C SER A 103 3.38 14.14 23.46
N ALA A 104 2.33 14.01 24.27
CA ALA A 104 1.40 12.89 24.16
C ALA A 104 0.66 12.89 22.81
N VAL A 105 0.24 14.06 22.33
CA VAL A 105 -0.41 14.21 21.02
C VAL A 105 0.55 13.85 19.88
N PHE A 106 1.82 14.29 19.96
CA PHE A 106 2.84 13.94 18.96
C PHE A 106 3.09 12.42 18.88
N GLN A 107 3.18 11.75 20.03
CA GLN A 107 3.35 10.30 20.09
C GLN A 107 2.15 9.56 19.48
N PHE A 108 0.93 10.03 19.77
CA PHE A 108 -0.29 9.44 19.21
C PHE A 108 -0.32 9.50 17.67
N TYR A 109 0.04 10.65 17.08
CA TYR A 109 0.11 10.77 15.63
C TYR A 109 1.16 9.87 15.00
N SER A 110 2.34 9.78 15.62
CA SER A 110 3.44 8.95 15.12
C SER A 110 3.06 7.47 15.09
N ILE A 111 2.45 6.96 16.16
CA ILE A 111 1.99 5.56 16.25
C ILE A 111 0.91 5.25 15.21
N SER A 112 -0.03 6.18 15.00
CA SER A 112 -1.10 6.01 14.02
C SER A 112 -0.55 5.87 12.60
N SER A 113 0.39 6.73 12.21
CA SER A 113 1.00 6.71 10.87
C SER A 113 1.75 5.40 10.59
N TYR A 114 2.49 4.89 11.58
CA TYR A 114 3.19 3.61 11.49
C TYR A 114 2.20 2.44 11.34
N GLY A 115 1.10 2.45 12.09
CA GLY A 115 0.03 1.45 11.98
C GLY A 115 -0.61 1.42 10.60
N GLN A 116 -0.90 2.59 10.02
CA GLN A 116 -1.46 2.70 8.67
C GLN A 116 -0.49 2.17 7.61
N ALA A 117 0.79 2.56 7.67
CA ALA A 117 1.82 2.10 6.74
C ALA A 117 1.98 0.57 6.79
N ARG A 118 2.02 -0.01 8.00
CA ARG A 118 2.12 -1.47 8.18
C ARG A 118 0.91 -2.20 7.59
N MET A 119 -0.31 -1.70 7.80
CA MET A 119 -1.52 -2.31 7.24
C MET A 119 -1.54 -2.22 5.72
N ALA A 120 -1.06 -1.12 5.14
CA ALA A 120 -0.95 -0.97 3.69
C ALA A 120 0.01 -2.02 3.09
N VAL A 121 1.22 -2.14 3.65
CA VAL A 121 2.21 -3.14 3.22
C VAL A 121 1.67 -4.56 3.32
N LEU A 122 1.01 -4.91 4.43
CA LEU A 122 0.43 -6.25 4.60
C LEU A 122 -0.71 -6.52 3.61
N HIS A 123 -1.55 -5.52 3.34
CA HIS A 123 -2.62 -5.63 2.36
C HIS A 123 -2.07 -5.86 0.95
N ASP A 124 -1.01 -5.17 0.56
CA ASP A 124 -0.37 -5.37 -0.75
C ASP A 124 0.23 -6.77 -0.90
N LEU A 125 0.91 -7.28 0.14
CA LEU A 125 1.44 -8.64 0.15
C LEU A 125 0.33 -9.71 0.08
N GLN A 126 -0.79 -9.49 0.78
CA GLN A 126 -1.96 -10.38 0.73
C GLN A 126 -2.63 -10.35 -0.64
N ASN A 127 -2.87 -9.17 -1.20
CA ASN A 127 -3.44 -9.01 -2.54
C ASN A 127 -2.55 -9.68 -3.59
N ALA A 128 -1.22 -9.55 -3.45
CA ALA A 128 -0.27 -10.26 -4.30
C ALA A 128 -0.40 -11.77 -4.21
N GLY A 129 -0.44 -12.32 -3.01
CA GLY A 129 -0.65 -13.75 -2.80
C GLY A 129 -1.96 -14.26 -3.40
N LEU A 130 -3.04 -13.48 -3.31
CA LEU A 130 -4.34 -13.85 -3.90
C LEU A 130 -4.30 -13.92 -5.42
N TRP A 131 -3.78 -12.88 -6.09
CA TRP A 131 -3.69 -12.85 -7.55
C TRP A 131 -2.73 -13.91 -8.09
N LEU A 132 -1.53 -14.01 -7.50
CA LEU A 132 -0.54 -15.01 -7.88
C LEU A 132 -1.02 -16.44 -7.64
N GLY A 133 -1.67 -16.69 -6.50
CA GLY A 133 -2.26 -17.98 -6.16
C GLY A 133 -3.31 -18.42 -7.17
N ARG A 134 -4.22 -17.51 -7.53
CA ARG A 134 -5.25 -17.77 -8.54
C ARG A 134 -4.62 -18.09 -9.89
N ASP A 135 -3.77 -17.22 -10.40
CA ASP A 135 -3.18 -17.37 -11.72
C ASP A 135 -2.31 -18.63 -11.82
N ALA A 136 -1.49 -18.90 -10.82
CA ALA A 136 -0.66 -20.11 -10.79
C ALA A 136 -1.52 -21.38 -10.76
N SER A 137 -2.63 -21.40 -10.00
CA SER A 137 -3.51 -22.58 -9.94
C SER A 137 -4.20 -22.91 -11.27
N GLU A 138 -4.33 -21.92 -12.15
CA GLU A 138 -4.90 -22.06 -13.47
C GLU A 138 -3.82 -22.36 -14.52
N ALA A 139 -2.60 -21.85 -14.35
CA ALA A 139 -1.48 -21.97 -15.29
C ALA A 139 -0.91 -23.39 -15.40
N ALA A 140 -0.48 -23.75 -16.60
CA ALA A 140 0.22 -25.00 -16.88
C ALA A 140 1.75 -24.84 -16.85
N ASP A 141 2.25 -23.65 -17.16
CA ASP A 141 3.68 -23.33 -17.18
C ASP A 141 3.95 -21.89 -16.72
N PHE A 142 5.20 -21.61 -16.39
CA PHE A 142 5.70 -20.28 -16.05
C PHE A 142 6.99 -19.98 -16.81
N THR A 143 6.96 -18.92 -17.59
CA THR A 143 8.10 -18.42 -18.35
C THR A 143 8.73 -17.22 -17.62
N PRO A 144 9.98 -17.31 -17.11
CA PRO A 144 10.67 -16.18 -16.52
C PRO A 144 10.82 -15.02 -17.50
N GLY A 145 10.64 -13.80 -17.00
CA GLY A 145 10.82 -12.58 -17.77
C GLY A 145 12.26 -12.06 -17.72
N GLY A 146 12.46 -10.88 -18.30
CA GLY A 146 13.70 -10.12 -18.21
C GLY A 146 13.41 -8.61 -18.25
N GLY A 147 14.40 -7.81 -17.83
CA GLY A 147 14.17 -6.37 -17.60
C GLY A 147 13.01 -6.18 -16.62
N ASN A 148 12.11 -5.23 -16.86
CA ASN A 148 10.99 -4.94 -15.96
C ASN A 148 9.91 -6.04 -15.89
N ILE A 149 10.01 -7.12 -16.67
CA ILE A 149 9.05 -8.22 -16.65
C ILE A 149 9.59 -9.31 -15.74
N TYR A 150 8.83 -9.68 -14.71
CA TYR A 150 9.20 -10.74 -13.78
C TYR A 150 8.98 -12.12 -14.39
N GLY A 151 7.86 -12.31 -15.08
CA GLY A 151 7.53 -13.54 -15.77
C GLY A 151 6.07 -13.61 -16.18
N THR A 152 5.72 -14.70 -16.84
CA THR A 152 4.40 -14.93 -17.42
C THR A 152 3.91 -16.32 -17.05
N PHE A 153 2.70 -16.40 -16.51
CA PHE A 153 1.97 -17.65 -16.34
C PHE A 153 1.19 -17.95 -17.61
N ASP A 154 1.34 -19.17 -18.13
CA ASP A 154 0.76 -19.60 -19.41
C ASP A 154 -0.30 -20.69 -19.18
N TRP A 155 -1.47 -20.55 -19.82
CA TRP A 155 -2.45 -21.63 -19.86
C TRP A 155 -2.01 -22.78 -20.76
N SER A 156 -2.61 -23.97 -20.57
CA SER A 156 -2.28 -25.18 -21.32
C SER A 156 -2.47 -25.05 -22.84
N ASP A 157 -3.39 -24.19 -23.27
CA ASP A 157 -3.66 -23.91 -24.69
C ASP A 157 -3.02 -22.61 -25.17
N SER A 158 -2.25 -21.94 -24.31
CA SER A 158 -1.62 -20.63 -24.54
C SER A 158 -2.58 -19.52 -24.96
N SER A 159 -3.90 -19.72 -24.78
CA SER A 159 -4.90 -18.72 -25.16
C SER A 159 -4.84 -17.50 -24.24
N VAL A 160 -4.65 -17.74 -22.93
CA VAL A 160 -4.52 -16.72 -21.91
C VAL A 160 -3.17 -16.78 -21.23
N GLN A 161 -2.63 -15.59 -20.97
CA GLN A 161 -1.39 -15.42 -20.25
C GLN A 161 -1.57 -14.34 -19.18
N PHE A 162 -0.88 -14.50 -18.05
CA PHE A 162 -0.81 -13.49 -17.00
C PHE A 162 0.62 -13.03 -16.83
N ARG A 163 0.92 -11.83 -17.32
CA ARG A 163 2.25 -11.23 -17.28
C ARG A 163 2.38 -10.34 -16.05
N TYR A 164 3.46 -10.53 -15.30
CA TYR A 164 3.80 -9.73 -14.13
C TYR A 164 4.99 -8.84 -14.45
N SER A 165 4.86 -7.54 -14.18
CA SER A 165 5.90 -6.54 -14.44
C SER A 165 6.03 -5.53 -13.31
N TYR A 166 7.19 -4.88 -13.26
CA TYR A 166 7.45 -3.74 -12.40
C TYR A 166 7.06 -2.44 -13.09
N ASP A 167 6.25 -1.64 -12.41
CA ASP A 167 5.96 -0.26 -12.78
C ASP A 167 6.76 0.68 -11.87
N ALA A 168 7.81 1.28 -12.43
CA ALA A 168 8.68 2.21 -11.73
C ALA A 168 8.04 3.60 -11.51
N ALA A 169 7.00 3.96 -12.28
CA ALA A 169 6.32 5.24 -12.08
C ALA A 169 5.46 5.18 -10.80
N ASP A 170 4.79 4.04 -10.59
CA ASP A 170 3.89 3.83 -9.46
C ASP A 170 4.51 3.02 -8.31
N ASN A 171 5.76 2.56 -8.44
CA ASN A 171 6.43 1.68 -7.49
C ASN A 171 5.57 0.45 -7.16
N ALA A 172 5.15 -0.26 -8.19
CA ALA A 172 4.12 -1.28 -8.10
C ALA A 172 4.44 -2.53 -8.92
N VAL A 173 3.86 -3.65 -8.51
CA VAL A 173 3.76 -4.85 -9.35
C VAL A 173 2.43 -4.81 -10.08
N VAL A 174 2.51 -4.91 -11.40
CA VAL A 174 1.36 -4.90 -12.29
C VAL A 174 1.19 -6.28 -12.91
N ARG A 175 -0.06 -6.71 -13.01
CA ARG A 175 -0.49 -7.91 -13.71
C ARG A 175 -1.26 -7.50 -14.95
N GLU A 176 -0.86 -8.03 -16.09
CA GLU A 176 -1.57 -7.90 -17.35
C GLU A 176 -2.14 -9.26 -17.75
N GLN A 177 -3.42 -9.29 -18.10
CA GLN A 177 -4.02 -10.44 -18.74
C GLN A 177 -3.92 -10.27 -20.25
N LEU A 178 -3.31 -11.24 -20.93
CA LEU A 178 -3.21 -11.27 -22.37
C LEU A 178 -4.11 -12.39 -22.91
N LEU A 179 -4.85 -12.11 -23.98
CA LEU A 179 -5.60 -13.09 -24.76
C LEU A 179 -5.06 -13.07 -26.19
N GLY A 180 -4.41 -14.16 -26.63
CA GLY A 180 -3.73 -14.20 -27.93
C GLY A 180 -2.65 -13.13 -28.08
N GLY A 181 -1.95 -12.77 -27.00
CA GLY A 181 -0.90 -11.75 -26.98
C GLY A 181 -1.39 -10.30 -26.89
N VAL A 182 -2.70 -10.06 -26.87
CA VAL A 182 -3.28 -8.71 -26.71
C VAL A 182 -3.68 -8.48 -25.26
N VAL A 183 -3.23 -7.37 -24.67
CA VAL A 183 -3.60 -6.98 -23.29
C VAL A 183 -5.09 -6.69 -23.21
N GLN A 184 -5.80 -7.44 -22.38
CA GLN A 184 -7.23 -7.31 -22.13
C GLN A 184 -7.51 -6.53 -20.84
N SER A 185 -6.69 -6.72 -19.82
CA SER A 185 -6.83 -6.01 -18.54
C SER A 185 -5.48 -5.83 -17.86
N THR A 186 -5.39 -4.77 -17.06
CA THR A 186 -4.22 -4.41 -16.27
C THR A 186 -4.69 -4.18 -14.83
N VAL A 187 -4.03 -4.82 -13.87
CA VAL A 187 -4.37 -4.76 -12.44
C VAL A 187 -3.11 -4.53 -11.63
N THR A 188 -3.15 -3.57 -10.71
CA THR A 188 -2.09 -3.40 -9.71
C THR A 188 -2.23 -4.49 -8.64
N VAL A 189 -1.20 -5.33 -8.53
CA VAL A 189 -1.18 -6.50 -7.64
C VAL A 189 -0.59 -6.16 -6.28
N ALA A 190 0.50 -5.41 -6.26
CA ALA A 190 1.10 -4.89 -5.04
C ALA A 190 1.53 -3.45 -5.30
N ARG A 191 1.24 -2.57 -4.33
CA ARG A 191 1.86 -1.25 -4.27
C ARG A 191 3.08 -1.32 -3.34
N HIS A 192 3.79 -0.19 -3.24
CA HIS A 192 4.90 -0.02 -2.31
C HIS A 192 6.10 -0.95 -2.58
N ILE A 193 6.39 -1.23 -3.84
CA ILE A 193 7.56 -2.00 -4.26
C ILE A 193 8.66 -1.01 -4.65
N ALA A 194 9.63 -0.83 -3.75
CA ALA A 194 10.59 0.28 -3.83
C ALA A 194 11.58 0.12 -4.99
N ALA A 195 11.93 -1.12 -5.33
CA ALA A 195 12.78 -1.42 -6.46
C ALA A 195 12.33 -2.71 -7.16
N GLN A 196 12.70 -2.85 -8.43
CA GLN A 196 12.46 -4.06 -9.20
C GLN A 196 13.03 -5.32 -8.52
N GLY A 197 14.18 -5.21 -7.85
CA GLY A 197 14.81 -6.33 -7.13
C GLY A 197 14.08 -6.80 -5.87
N ASP A 198 13.07 -6.07 -5.42
CA ASP A 198 12.27 -6.44 -4.24
C ASP A 198 11.30 -7.60 -4.52
N VAL A 199 11.14 -7.97 -5.79
CA VAL A 199 10.30 -9.08 -6.23
C VAL A 199 11.12 -10.05 -7.07
N VAL A 200 11.16 -11.31 -6.64
CA VAL A 200 11.96 -12.36 -7.28
C VAL A 200 11.09 -13.59 -7.52
N PHE A 201 11.03 -14.03 -8.76
CA PHE A 201 10.35 -15.26 -9.17
C PHE A 201 11.39 -16.35 -9.42
N THR A 202 11.26 -17.47 -8.72
CA THR A 202 12.16 -18.62 -8.84
C THR A 202 11.35 -19.86 -9.21
N PRO A 203 11.22 -20.20 -10.50
CA PRO A 203 10.56 -21.44 -10.91
C PRO A 203 11.39 -22.67 -10.52
N THR A 204 10.72 -23.75 -10.15
CA THR A 204 11.33 -25.05 -9.83
C THR A 204 10.35 -26.17 -10.19
N GLY A 205 10.48 -26.70 -11.40
CA GLY A 205 9.53 -27.68 -11.95
C GLY A 205 8.13 -27.06 -12.06
N GLN A 206 7.14 -27.68 -11.41
CA GLN A 206 5.75 -27.20 -11.40
C GLN A 206 5.43 -26.25 -10.24
N ARG A 207 6.45 -25.68 -9.61
CA ARG A 207 6.28 -24.70 -8.54
C ARG A 207 7.00 -23.41 -8.89
N VAL A 208 6.46 -22.30 -8.42
CA VAL A 208 7.12 -20.99 -8.49
C VAL A 208 7.19 -20.43 -7.08
N SER A 209 8.41 -20.19 -6.60
CA SER A 209 8.63 -19.43 -5.36
C SER A 209 8.71 -17.95 -5.70
N VAL A 210 7.90 -17.14 -5.05
CA VAL A 210 7.87 -15.69 -5.23
C VAL A 210 8.23 -15.02 -3.91
N ASP A 211 9.37 -14.34 -3.89
CA ASP A 211 9.75 -13.48 -2.77
C ASP A 211 9.32 -12.06 -3.11
N ILE A 212 8.50 -11.44 -2.26
CA ILE A 212 7.99 -10.08 -2.44
C ILE A 212 8.32 -9.26 -1.21
N THR A 213 8.95 -8.10 -1.41
CA THR A 213 9.22 -7.10 -0.37
C THR A 213 8.47 -5.81 -0.69
N ALA A 214 7.72 -5.29 0.28
CA ALA A 214 7.01 -4.04 0.17
C ALA A 214 7.42 -3.07 1.29
N THR A 215 7.55 -1.78 0.94
CA THR A 215 8.03 -0.71 1.82
C THR A 215 7.15 0.54 1.73
N SER A 216 6.53 0.93 2.84
CA SER A 216 5.72 2.16 2.94
C SER A 216 6.11 2.97 4.18
N ALA A 217 6.39 4.27 4.02
CA ALA A 217 6.76 5.19 5.10
C ALA A 217 7.82 4.65 6.09
N GLY A 218 8.83 3.93 5.58
CA GLY A 218 9.90 3.33 6.38
C GLY A 218 9.54 2.00 7.06
N VAL A 219 8.32 1.50 6.86
CA VAL A 219 7.91 0.15 7.25
C VAL A 219 8.14 -0.79 6.08
N THR A 220 8.96 -1.82 6.28
CA THR A 220 9.22 -2.87 5.29
C THR A 220 8.70 -4.21 5.79
N ALA A 221 8.09 -4.99 4.91
CA ALA A 221 7.79 -6.40 5.17
C ALA A 221 8.04 -7.23 3.91
N SER A 222 8.40 -8.49 4.12
CA SER A 222 8.63 -9.46 3.05
C SER A 222 7.79 -10.71 3.25
N HIS A 223 7.41 -11.35 2.15
CA HIS A 223 6.70 -12.62 2.17
C HIS A 223 7.18 -13.52 1.03
N THR A 224 7.41 -14.79 1.35
CA THR A 224 7.69 -15.84 0.38
C THR A 224 6.43 -16.64 0.12
N ILE A 225 6.00 -16.69 -1.13
CA ILE A 225 4.81 -17.40 -1.58
C ILE A 225 5.26 -18.58 -2.43
N ILE A 226 4.87 -19.79 -2.05
CA ILE A 226 5.14 -21.00 -2.83
C ILE A 226 3.87 -21.37 -3.59
N LEU A 227 3.92 -21.23 -4.90
CA LEU A 227 2.80 -21.46 -5.80
C LEU A 227 2.97 -22.82 -6.48
N ALA A 228 1.90 -23.62 -6.55
CA ALA A 228 1.87 -24.83 -7.35
C ALA A 228 1.07 -24.57 -8.63
N MET A 229 1.67 -24.88 -9.77
CA MET A 229 1.01 -24.80 -11.06
C MET A 229 0.17 -26.04 -11.32
N ARG A 230 -0.81 -25.93 -12.22
CA ARG A 230 -1.60 -27.06 -12.64
C ARG A 230 -0.71 -28.08 -13.35
N VAL A 231 -0.80 -29.33 -12.92
CA VAL A 231 -0.18 -30.46 -13.63
C VAL A 231 -1.00 -30.70 -14.92
N PRO A 232 -0.38 -30.68 -16.11
CA PRO A 232 -1.07 -30.99 -17.36
C PRO A 232 -1.57 -32.44 -17.41
#